data_AF-A0ABD3GGA1-F1
#
_entry.id   AF-A0ABD3GGA1-F1
#
_cell.length_a   1.000
_cell.length_b   1.000
_cell.length_c   1.000
_cell.angle_alpha   90.00
_cell.angle_beta   90.00
_cell.angle_gamma   90.00
#
_symmetry.space_group_name_H-M   'P 1'
#
loop_
_entity.id
_entity.type
_entity.pdbx_description
1 polymer ?
#
loop_
_entity_poly.entity_id
_entity_poly.type
_entity_poly.pdbx_seq_one_letter_code
_entity_poly.pdbx_strand_id
1 'polypeptide(L)'
;MKLRSQLTIIDVKKLEAVLTIGGMATGEYGACAFAENERLVISACNYEETSQVEYWDIRDGRVLMSSPVPYTINKITINPRDDEESAMSGTQHKTLPTVVT
;
A
#
# COMPACT_ATOMS: atom_id res chain seq x y z
N MET A 1 8.77 -15.38 16.28
CA MET A 1 7.74 -15.49 15.22
C MET A 1 7.48 -14.08 14.72
N LYS A 2 7.95 -13.72 13.51
CA LYS A 2 7.66 -12.39 12.93
C LYS A 2 6.18 -12.38 12.53
N LEU A 3 5.42 -11.42 13.04
CA LEU A 3 4.07 -11.13 12.55
C LEU A 3 4.22 -10.74 11.08
N ARG A 4 3.46 -11.40 10.20
CA ARG A 4 3.39 -11.00 8.80
C ARG A 4 2.33 -9.92 8.70
N SER A 5 2.69 -8.80 8.09
CA SER A 5 1.75 -7.71 7.91
C SER A 5 0.70 -8.10 6.88
N GLN A 6 -0.54 -7.72 7.16
CA GLN A 6 -1.71 -8.05 6.34
C GLN A 6 -2.56 -6.79 6.17
N LEU A 7 -3.27 -6.72 5.05
CA LEU A 7 -4.32 -5.74 4.80
C LEU A 7 -5.66 -6.43 5.03
N THR A 8 -6.49 -5.82 5.86
CA THR A 8 -7.84 -6.34 6.13
C THR A 8 -8.87 -5.35 5.64
N ILE A 9 -9.78 -5.82 4.81
CA ILE A 9 -10.97 -5.11 4.37
C ILE A 9 -12.09 -5.43 5.38
N ILE A 10 -12.68 -4.37 5.95
CA ILE A 10 -13.70 -4.47 6.99
C ILE A 10 -15.03 -3.94 6.46
N ASP A 11 -16.09 -4.73 6.57
CA ASP A 11 -17.46 -4.23 6.39
C ASP A 11 -17.78 -3.35 7.61
N VAL A 12 -17.84 -2.05 7.39
CA VAL A 12 -18.06 -1.07 8.47
C VAL A 12 -19.47 -1.15 9.06
N LYS A 13 -20.47 -1.63 8.30
CA LYS A 13 -21.85 -1.75 8.81
C LYS A 13 -21.97 -2.89 9.81
N LYS A 14 -21.18 -3.95 9.62
CA LYS A 14 -21.20 -5.15 10.47
C LYS A 14 -20.01 -5.26 11.42
N LEU A 15 -18.96 -4.46 11.19
CA LEU A 15 -17.67 -4.51 11.87
C LEU A 15 -17.01 -5.89 11.78
N GLU A 16 -17.12 -6.53 10.60
CA GLU A 16 -16.52 -7.84 10.33
C GLU A 16 -15.44 -7.76 9.25
N ALA A 17 -14.39 -8.58 9.39
CA ALA A 17 -13.40 -8.77 8.34
C ALA A 17 -14.04 -9.52 7.17
N VAL A 18 -14.06 -8.90 5.99
CA VAL A 18 -14.63 -9.49 4.77
C VAL A 18 -13.55 -10.17 3.95
N LEU A 19 -12.36 -9.56 3.91
CA LEU A 19 -11.23 -10.07 3.18
C LEU A 19 -9.95 -9.69 3.89
N THR A 20 -9.03 -10.66 4.00
CA THR A 20 -7.67 -10.39 4.43
C THR A 20 -6.73 -10.74 3.29
N ILE A 21 -5.96 -9.74 2.86
CA ILE A 21 -5.06 -9.80 1.72
C ILE A 21 -3.64 -9.47 2.18
N GLY A 22 -2.67 -10.14 1.56
CA GLY A 22 -1.27 -10.00 1.94
C GLY A 22 -0.94 -10.79 3.21
N GLY A 23 -0.18 -11.86 3.05
CA GLY A 23 0.40 -12.65 4.15
C GLY A 23 1.79 -13.17 3.81
N MET A 24 2.41 -12.62 2.75
CA MET A 24 3.72 -13.01 2.26
C MET A 24 4.79 -11.93 2.45
N ALA A 25 4.38 -10.65 2.51
CA ALA A 25 5.28 -9.56 2.78
C ALA A 25 5.72 -9.54 4.25
N THR A 26 7.02 -9.41 4.48
CA THR A 26 7.63 -9.33 5.82
C THR A 26 7.86 -7.90 6.29
N GLY A 27 7.51 -6.92 5.47
CA GLY A 27 7.57 -5.49 5.79
C GLY A 27 6.35 -5.01 6.56
N GLU A 28 6.26 -3.72 6.83
CA GLU A 28 5.14 -3.04 7.50
C GLU A 28 4.27 -2.33 6.47
N TYR A 29 2.94 -2.55 6.49
CA TYR A 29 2.05 -1.76 5.63
C TYR A 29 1.98 -0.32 6.14
N GLY A 30 2.52 0.61 5.35
CA GLY A 30 2.59 2.03 5.71
C GLY A 30 1.37 2.84 5.25
N ALA A 31 0.74 2.43 4.15
CA ALA A 31 -0.39 3.14 3.57
C ALA A 31 -1.23 2.25 2.65
N CYS A 32 -2.53 2.57 2.54
CA CYS A 32 -3.44 2.02 1.56
C CYS A 32 -4.50 3.06 1.15
N ALA A 33 -5.09 2.87 -0.03
CA ALA A 33 -6.20 3.68 -0.52
C ALA A 33 -7.13 2.83 -1.41
N PHE A 34 -8.43 3.10 -1.32
CA PHE A 34 -9.43 2.58 -2.25
C PHE A 34 -9.55 3.48 -3.47
N ALA A 35 -9.75 2.87 -4.63
CA ALA A 35 -10.27 3.56 -5.79
C ALA A 35 -11.76 3.90 -5.58
N GLU A 36 -12.28 4.87 -6.34
CA GLU A 36 -13.66 5.33 -6.20
C GLU A 36 -14.68 4.25 -6.54
N ASN A 37 -14.33 3.33 -7.45
CA ASN A 37 -15.17 2.17 -7.77
C ASN A 37 -15.25 1.10 -6.66
N GLU A 38 -14.57 1.31 -5.52
CA GLU A 38 -14.48 0.41 -4.35
C GLU A 38 -14.01 -1.02 -4.65
N ARG A 39 -13.58 -1.29 -5.88
CA ARG A 39 -13.11 -2.60 -6.34
C ARG A 39 -11.59 -2.71 -6.22
N LEU A 40 -10.91 -1.59 -6.41
CA LEU A 40 -9.47 -1.56 -6.55
C LEU A 40 -8.84 -0.93 -5.30
N VAL A 41 -7.76 -1.55 -4.84
CA VAL A 41 -6.97 -1.04 -3.71
C VAL A 41 -5.53 -0.92 -4.14
N ILE A 42 -4.90 0.18 -3.75
CA ILE A 42 -3.46 0.31 -3.76
C ILE A 42 -2.94 0.26 -2.33
N SER A 43 -1.82 -0.43 -2.13
CA SER A 43 -1.15 -0.50 -0.84
C SER A 43 0.36 -0.39 -1.01
N ALA A 44 1.04 0.03 0.06
CA ALA A 44 2.49 -0.02 0.14
C ALA A 44 2.93 -0.78 1.39
N CYS A 45 3.74 -1.82 1.17
CA CYS A 45 4.46 -2.53 2.21
C CYS A 45 5.90 -1.99 2.26
N ASN A 46 6.25 -1.32 3.35
CA ASN A 46 7.58 -0.77 3.58
C ASN A 46 8.51 -1.85 4.14
N TYR A 47 9.68 -1.95 3.54
CA TYR A 47 10.86 -2.61 4.08
C TYR A 47 11.81 -1.53 4.62
N GLU A 48 13.03 -1.89 5.02
CA GLU A 48 13.97 -0.95 5.67
C GLU A 48 14.15 0.36 4.87
N GLU A 49 14.44 0.26 3.57
CA GLU A 49 14.72 1.43 2.71
C GLU A 49 13.95 1.41 1.38
N THR A 50 13.09 0.41 1.18
CA THR A 50 12.31 0.23 -0.06
C THR A 50 10.85 -0.06 0.27
N SER A 51 9.98 0.01 -0.72
CA SER A 51 8.60 -0.46 -0.58
C SER A 51 8.19 -1.33 -1.75
N GLN A 52 7.30 -2.29 -1.48
CA GLN A 52 6.50 -2.92 -2.52
C GLN A 52 5.17 -2.20 -2.60
N VAL A 53 4.84 -1.65 -3.78
CA VAL A 53 3.52 -1.10 -4.07
C VAL A 53 2.72 -2.17 -4.79
N GLU A 54 1.53 -2.46 -4.30
CA GLU A 54 0.66 -3.49 -4.86
C GLU A 54 -0.70 -2.90 -5.18
N TYR A 55 -1.20 -3.26 -6.36
CA TYR A 55 -2.52 -2.91 -6.85
C TYR A 55 -3.36 -4.17 -6.92
N TRP A 56 -4.55 -4.13 -6.33
CA TRP A 56 -5.37 -5.30 -6.03
C TRP A 56 -6.77 -5.18 -6.61
N ASP A 57 -7.32 -6.30 -7.05
CA ASP A 57 -8.77 -6.46 -7.27
C ASP A 57 -9.38 -7.14 -6.04
N ILE A 58 -10.22 -6.42 -5.30
CA ILE A 58 -10.83 -6.91 -4.06
C ILE A 58 -11.81 -8.03 -4.32
N ARG A 59 -12.51 -8.03 -5.46
CA ARG A 59 -13.53 -9.07 -5.76
C ARG A 59 -12.95 -10.46 -5.69
N ASP A 60 -11.73 -10.61 -6.21
CA ASP A 60 -11.05 -11.90 -6.32
C ASP A 60 -9.87 -12.02 -5.34
N GLY A 61 -9.60 -10.99 -4.54
CA GLY A 61 -8.50 -10.92 -3.58
C GLY A 61 -7.11 -11.08 -4.21
N ARG A 62 -6.94 -10.68 -5.46
CA ARG A 62 -5.70 -10.92 -6.24
C ARG A 62 -4.91 -9.65 -6.50
N VAL A 63 -3.59 -9.78 -6.54
CA VAL A 63 -2.68 -8.73 -7.01
C VAL A 63 -2.81 -8.63 -8.54
N LEU A 64 -3.16 -7.46 -9.03
CA LEU A 64 -3.16 -7.12 -10.45
C LEU A 64 -1.78 -6.67 -10.91
N MET A 65 -1.10 -5.86 -10.08
CA MET A 65 0.23 -5.33 -10.36
C MET A 65 1.04 -5.18 -9.07
N SER A 66 2.34 -5.37 -9.18
CA SER A 66 3.28 -5.20 -8.08
C SER A 66 4.52 -4.50 -8.60
N SER A 67 4.94 -3.43 -7.92
CA SER A 67 6.12 -2.64 -8.30
C SER A 67 6.98 -2.31 -7.08
N PRO A 68 8.28 -2.62 -7.11
CA PRO A 68 9.19 -2.11 -6.09
C PRO A 68 9.44 -0.62 -6.31
N VAL A 69 9.59 0.13 -5.23
CA VAL A 69 10.04 1.53 -5.23
C VAL A 69 11.22 1.72 -4.26
N PRO A 70 12.23 2.53 -4.63
CA PRO A 70 13.47 2.65 -3.87
C PRO A 70 13.37 3.64 -2.70
N TYR A 71 12.21 3.71 -2.03
CA TYR A 71 11.95 4.57 -0.89
C TYR A 71 10.73 4.09 -0.11
N THR A 72 10.63 4.50 1.16
CA THR A 72 9.48 4.22 2.01
C THR A 72 8.28 5.11 1.68
N ILE A 73 7.08 4.54 1.76
CA ILE A 73 5.83 5.24 1.47
C ILE A 73 5.04 5.46 2.76
N ASN A 74 4.68 6.72 3.03
CA ASN A 74 3.89 7.06 4.23
C ASN A 74 2.40 7.28 3.94
N LYS A 75 2.06 7.65 2.71
CA LYS A 75 0.69 7.96 2.29
C LYS A 75 0.52 7.59 0.83
N ILE A 76 -0.70 7.17 0.48
CA ILE A 76 -1.11 6.96 -0.91
C ILE A 76 -2.46 7.63 -1.10
N THR A 77 -2.67 8.23 -2.27
CA THR A 77 -3.98 8.68 -2.74
C THR A 77 -4.15 8.25 -4.20
N ILE A 78 -5.36 7.89 -4.58
CA ILE A 78 -5.75 7.60 -5.96
C ILE A 78 -6.47 8.84 -6.50
N ASN A 79 -6.10 9.29 -7.69
CA ASN A 79 -6.79 10.38 -8.36
C ASN A 79 -8.18 9.90 -8.82
N PRO A 80 -9.29 10.51 -8.36
CA PRO A 80 -10.64 10.07 -8.73
C PRO A 80 -11.08 10.55 -10.13
N ARG A 81 -10.34 11.47 -10.78
CA ARG A 81 -10.84 12.20 -11.97
C ARG A 81 -10.34 11.69 -13.33
N ASP A 82 -9.25 10.97 -13.38
CA ASP A 82 -8.74 10.32 -14.59
C ASP A 82 -8.64 8.84 -14.26
N ASP A 83 -9.45 8.02 -14.96
CA ASP A 83 -9.35 6.55 -15.17
C ASP A 83 -8.87 5.61 -14.05
N GLU A 84 -8.74 6.11 -12.83
CA GLU A 84 -8.11 5.49 -11.66
C GLU A 84 -6.64 5.05 -11.87
N GLU A 85 -5.94 5.49 -12.93
CA GLU A 85 -4.57 5.02 -13.24
C GLU A 85 -3.46 5.77 -12.49
N SER A 86 -3.78 6.89 -11.84
CA SER A 86 -2.77 7.74 -11.19
C SER A 86 -2.82 7.65 -9.67
N ALA A 87 -1.73 7.16 -9.06
CA ALA A 87 -1.53 7.16 -7.62
C ALA A 87 -0.32 8.04 -7.23
N MET A 88 -0.46 8.84 -6.18
CA MET A 88 0.63 9.64 -5.62
C MET A 88 1.03 9.10 -4.24
N SER A 89 2.33 9.01 -4.00
CA SER A 89 2.89 8.71 -2.68
C SER A 89 3.84 9.80 -2.20
N GLY A 90 3.80 10.09 -0.89
CA GLY A 90 4.70 11.04 -0.23
C GLY A 90 5.80 10.31 0.54
N THR A 91 7.06 10.71 0.32
CA THR A 91 8.24 10.11 0.97
C THR A 91 8.52 10.76 2.33
N GLN A 92 9.18 10.01 3.22
CA GLN A 92 9.95 10.62 4.31
C GLN A 92 11.38 10.75 3.78
N HIS A 93 11.83 11.95 3.43
CA HIS A 93 13.25 12.17 3.24
C HIS A 93 13.94 12.05 4.61
N LYS A 94 14.67 10.95 4.84
CA LYS A 94 15.80 11.01 5.78
C LYS A 94 16.87 11.83 5.06
N THR A 95 16.99 13.11 5.43
CA THR A 95 18.18 13.89 5.12
C THR A 95 19.38 13.16 5.70
N LEU A 96 20.16 12.47 4.86
CA LEU A 96 21.52 12.11 5.23
C LEU A 96 22.26 13.43 5.49
N PRO A 97 22.98 13.58 6.63
CA PRO A 97 23.80 14.75 6.84
C PRO A 97 24.82 14.79 5.71
N THR A 98 24.73 15.80 4.86
CA THR A 98 25.78 16.07 3.88
C THR A 98 26.98 16.56 4.67
N VAL A 99 27.96 15.67 4.90
CA VAL A 99 29.28 16.11 5.36
C VAL A 99 29.94 16.74 4.14
N VAL A 100 29.86 18.07 4.06
CA VAL A 100 30.72 18.84 3.17
C VAL A 100 32.12 18.78 3.78
N THR A 101 33.05 18.13 3.08
CA THR A 101 34.48 18.10 3.43
C THR A 101 35.16 19.35 2.89
#